data_AF-A0A9D2M599-F1
#
_entry.id   AF-A0A9D2M599-F1
#
_cell.length_a   1.000
_cell.length_b   1.000
_cell.length_c   1.000
_cell.angle_alpha   90.00
_cell.angle_beta   90.00
_cell.angle_gamma   90.00
#
_symmetry.space_group_name_H-M   'P 1'
#
loop_
_entity.id
_entity.type
_entity.pdbx_description
1 polymer ?
#
loop_
_entity_poly.entity_id
_entity_poly.type
_entity_poly.pdbx_seq_one_letter_code
_entity_poly.pdbx_strand_id
1 'polypeptide(L)'
;MKTMQFKKATRRSRRPLAGAALLLAGLLAGCATPASDAPSAPQSAISQTATSEQAAAQQTGEAPALWSLQPSYTSAVPGARGVYEPYSGYGDVFVATCTDWETGVQTVLCDKPGCTHADASCPAALGPAQGADSRVYEIDDRLVWMVLGNGDGTADISDLDGGDRTPLAEGIPVTNTNWPYTDGAAVYWWDTNRFIRLDLNDGGIQTLYETTETDWWPVGVSGDTLVLRQGSMDKAGGVLRTVDTAGNAAEPTPLPDDARAICAKDGRVYWLAPAGTGWAVQTRALDGGEAETLAELPDLAADSSPWADGIYGGVLCFSANEAGQTRSYALDLATNTLNERPTAYAIDGELQPYSILCGNDNWLFVLTGVERRTVTSIGDDGALLTYQRGASQIGIMTPADYAAASLDARPCTRLDAWG
;
A
#
# COMPACT_ATOMS: atom_id res chain seq x y z
N MET A 1 10.16 -46.53 -21.80
CA MET A 1 11.48 -46.25 -22.39
C MET A 1 11.38 -45.08 -23.36
N LYS A 2 11.77 -43.88 -22.93
CA LYS A 2 12.57 -42.91 -23.71
C LYS A 2 12.87 -41.72 -22.81
N THR A 3 14.09 -41.74 -22.31
CA THR A 3 14.76 -40.73 -21.50
C THR A 3 14.98 -39.47 -22.34
N MET A 4 14.72 -38.27 -21.79
CA MET A 4 15.29 -37.03 -22.31
C MET A 4 16.08 -36.33 -21.22
N GLN A 5 17.37 -36.17 -21.50
CA GLN A 5 18.38 -35.56 -20.67
C GLN A 5 18.34 -34.03 -20.80
N PHE A 6 18.38 -33.32 -19.67
CA PHE A 6 18.72 -31.91 -19.64
C PHE A 6 20.23 -31.73 -19.86
N LYS A 7 20.61 -31.02 -20.93
CA LYS A 7 21.98 -30.55 -21.14
C LYS A 7 22.23 -29.30 -20.28
N LYS A 8 23.18 -29.42 -19.34
CA LYS A 8 23.80 -28.31 -18.61
C LYS A 8 24.50 -27.35 -19.58
N ALA A 9 24.18 -26.07 -19.53
CA ALA A 9 25.00 -25.01 -20.11
C ALA A 9 25.90 -24.42 -19.02
N THR A 10 27.18 -24.38 -19.33
CA THR A 10 28.32 -24.05 -18.48
C THR A 10 28.51 -22.54 -18.33
N ARG A 11 28.74 -22.09 -17.08
CA ARG A 11 29.26 -20.77 -16.73
C ARG A 11 30.57 -20.49 -17.50
N ARG A 12 30.68 -19.33 -18.14
CA ARG A 12 31.97 -18.74 -18.53
C ARG A 12 32.22 -17.48 -17.71
N SER A 13 33.19 -17.59 -16.81
CA SER A 13 33.87 -16.48 -16.14
C SER A 13 34.72 -15.70 -17.14
N ARG A 14 34.69 -14.37 -17.08
CA ARG A 14 35.85 -13.53 -17.42
C ARG A 14 36.00 -12.39 -16.41
N ARG A 15 37.25 -12.25 -15.97
CA ARG A 15 37.83 -11.36 -14.96
C ARG A 15 38.13 -9.96 -15.54
N PRO A 16 38.50 -8.98 -14.70
CA PRO A 16 38.33 -7.54 -14.96
C PRO A 16 39.52 -6.92 -15.70
N LEU A 17 39.33 -5.70 -16.21
CA LEU A 17 40.39 -4.84 -16.72
C LEU A 17 40.35 -3.49 -15.99
N ALA A 18 41.47 -3.18 -15.36
CA ALA A 18 41.83 -1.89 -14.80
C ALA A 18 42.16 -0.88 -15.93
N GLY A 19 41.97 0.41 -15.66
CA GLY A 19 42.44 1.51 -16.50
C GLY A 19 42.30 2.83 -15.76
N ALA A 20 43.40 3.59 -15.69
CA ALA A 20 43.66 4.67 -14.75
C ALA A 20 43.47 6.09 -15.33
N ALA A 21 43.27 7.05 -14.41
CA ALA A 21 43.76 8.44 -14.35
C ALA A 21 43.59 9.41 -15.53
N LEU A 22 43.10 10.64 -15.25
CA LEU A 22 43.94 11.85 -15.19
C LEU A 22 43.16 13.10 -14.71
N LEU A 23 43.84 13.91 -13.88
CA LEU A 23 43.52 15.26 -13.41
C LEU A 23 43.56 16.30 -14.55
N LEU A 24 42.87 17.45 -14.38
CA LEU A 24 43.52 18.76 -14.40
C LEU A 24 42.63 19.87 -13.78
N ALA A 25 43.29 20.81 -13.11
CA ALA A 25 42.75 21.97 -12.38
C ALA A 25 43.03 23.30 -13.10
N GLY A 26 42.38 24.39 -12.65
CA GLY A 26 42.74 25.79 -12.93
C GLY A 26 41.50 26.72 -12.85
N LEU A 27 41.23 27.43 -11.75
CA LEU A 27 41.73 28.79 -11.37
C LEU A 27 41.31 29.87 -12.39
N LEU A 28 40.86 31.10 -12.09
CA LEU A 28 40.62 31.91 -10.88
C LEU A 28 40.03 33.27 -11.37
N ALA A 29 39.29 33.94 -10.49
CA ALA A 29 39.29 35.40 -10.24
C ALA A 29 38.68 36.42 -11.25
N GLY A 30 37.90 37.34 -10.67
CA GLY A 30 37.62 38.67 -11.24
C GLY A 30 36.53 39.43 -10.48
N CYS A 31 36.90 40.22 -9.47
CA CYS A 31 36.00 41.00 -8.62
C CYS A 31 35.57 42.36 -9.23
N ALA A 32 34.31 42.73 -8.95
CA ALA A 32 33.69 44.03 -8.64
C ALA A 32 34.34 45.39 -9.04
N THR A 33 33.53 46.36 -9.51
CA THR A 33 33.05 47.58 -8.76
C THR A 33 32.31 48.62 -9.69
N PRO A 34 31.57 49.63 -9.14
CA PRO A 34 30.30 50.17 -9.69
C PRO A 34 30.27 51.70 -10.01
N ALA A 35 29.03 52.25 -10.15
CA ALA A 35 28.58 53.68 -10.05
C ALA A 35 28.83 54.57 -11.29
N SER A 36 28.07 55.61 -11.66
CA SER A 36 26.80 56.29 -11.29
C SER A 36 26.49 57.29 -12.43
N ASP A 37 25.22 57.72 -12.62
CA ASP A 37 24.80 59.13 -12.75
C ASP A 37 23.43 59.33 -13.45
N ALA A 38 22.59 60.14 -12.80
CA ALA A 38 21.37 60.81 -13.30
C ALA A 38 21.76 62.29 -13.70
N PRO A 39 20.87 63.27 -14.06
CA PRO A 39 19.39 63.33 -14.04
C PRO A 39 18.71 64.07 -15.23
N SER A 40 17.37 64.04 -15.33
CA SER A 40 16.45 65.18 -15.64
C SER A 40 14.97 64.74 -15.64
N ALA A 41 14.10 65.55 -15.03
CA ALA A 41 12.65 65.34 -14.81
C ALA A 41 11.80 66.32 -15.68
N PRO A 42 10.46 66.44 -15.55
CA PRO A 42 9.40 65.44 -15.29
C PRO A 42 8.26 65.51 -16.34
N GLN A 43 7.48 64.43 -16.52
CA GLN A 43 6.05 64.60 -16.84
C GLN A 43 5.23 63.40 -16.38
N SER A 44 4.25 63.70 -15.55
CA SER A 44 3.34 62.77 -14.88
C SER A 44 2.48 61.99 -15.86
N ALA A 45 2.50 60.66 -15.75
CA ALA A 45 1.38 59.81 -16.13
C ALA A 45 1.19 58.79 -15.00
N ILE A 46 0.02 58.87 -14.37
CA ILE A 46 -0.41 58.00 -13.29
C ILE A 46 -0.82 56.68 -13.94
N SER A 47 -0.13 55.59 -13.61
CA SER A 47 -0.70 54.26 -13.66
C SER A 47 -0.20 53.49 -12.45
N GLN A 48 -1.18 53.07 -11.66
CA GLN A 48 -1.04 52.53 -10.33
C GLN A 48 -0.34 51.17 -10.41
N THR A 49 0.86 51.10 -9.85
CA THR A 49 1.44 49.86 -9.34
C THR A 49 0.65 49.51 -8.07
N ALA A 50 -0.45 48.78 -8.23
CA ALA A 50 -1.13 48.15 -7.11
C ALA A 50 -0.37 46.87 -6.75
N THR A 51 0.58 47.04 -5.83
CA THR A 51 0.88 46.14 -4.72
C THR A 51 0.53 44.66 -4.94
N SER A 52 1.44 43.90 -5.56
CA SER A 52 1.49 42.43 -5.47
C SER A 52 2.06 42.00 -4.10
N GLU A 53 1.41 42.46 -3.02
CA GLU A 53 1.81 42.18 -1.63
C GLU A 53 0.61 41.68 -0.80
N GLN A 54 -0.35 41.05 -1.48
CA GLN A 54 -1.46 40.29 -0.90
C GLN A 54 -1.72 39.02 -1.73
N ALA A 55 -0.68 38.20 -1.89
CA ALA A 55 -0.80 36.80 -2.30
C ALA A 55 0.30 35.93 -1.64
N ALA A 56 0.70 36.32 -0.43
CA ALA A 56 1.47 35.49 0.49
C ALA A 56 0.70 35.41 1.81
N ALA A 57 -0.56 34.95 1.72
CA ALA A 57 -1.19 34.35 2.88
C ALA A 57 -0.50 33.00 3.07
N GLN A 58 0.49 33.02 3.96
CA GLN A 58 1.19 31.87 4.49
C GLN A 58 0.14 30.84 4.94
N GLN A 59 -0.02 29.74 4.18
CA GLN A 59 -0.63 28.53 4.70
C GLN A 59 0.32 28.00 5.76
N THR A 60 0.15 28.45 7.00
CA THR A 60 0.73 27.82 8.19
C THR A 60 -0.19 26.70 8.67
N GLY A 61 -0.70 25.90 7.74
CA GLY A 61 -1.26 24.60 8.04
C GLY A 61 -0.11 23.60 7.97
N GLU A 62 0.05 22.78 9.00
CA GLU A 62 0.84 21.55 8.91
C GLU A 62 0.31 20.75 7.72
N ALA A 63 1.20 20.23 6.87
CA ALA A 63 0.79 19.41 5.74
C ALA A 63 0.00 18.20 6.27
N PRO A 64 -1.16 17.87 5.67
CA PRO A 64 -1.94 16.73 6.12
C PRO A 64 -1.10 15.45 6.05
N ALA A 65 -1.16 14.66 7.12
CA ALA A 65 -0.40 13.42 7.19
C ALA A 65 -0.96 12.40 6.19
N LEU A 66 -0.08 11.70 5.50
CA LEU A 66 -0.44 10.57 4.66
C LEU A 66 -0.93 9.40 5.52
N TRP A 67 -1.95 8.70 5.04
CA TRP A 67 -2.32 7.38 5.53
C TRP A 67 -2.41 6.38 4.39
N SER A 68 -2.18 5.11 4.72
CA SER A 68 -2.28 4.01 3.74
C SER A 68 -3.73 3.72 3.42
N LEU A 69 -4.03 3.63 2.12
CA LEU A 69 -5.33 3.19 1.60
C LEU A 69 -5.40 1.67 1.43
N GLN A 70 -4.28 0.96 1.47
CA GLN A 70 -4.27 -0.49 1.30
C GLN A 70 -3.16 -1.09 2.18
N PRO A 71 -3.49 -1.63 3.35
CA PRO A 71 -2.47 -2.14 4.26
C PRO A 71 -2.13 -3.62 4.00
N SER A 72 -2.62 -4.24 2.91
CA SER A 72 -2.37 -5.65 2.58
C SER A 72 -2.29 -5.94 1.07
N TYR A 73 -2.00 -7.19 0.72
CA TYR A 73 -1.92 -7.69 -0.66
C TYR A 73 -3.26 -8.10 -1.29
N THR A 74 -4.39 -7.81 -0.62
CA THR A 74 -5.71 -8.23 -1.12
C THR A 74 -6.40 -7.11 -1.89
N SER A 75 -7.49 -7.43 -2.59
CA SER A 75 -8.34 -6.44 -3.23
C SER A 75 -9.30 -5.71 -2.27
N ALA A 76 -9.26 -6.06 -0.99
CA ALA A 76 -10.06 -5.44 0.05
C ALA A 76 -9.41 -4.15 0.53
N VAL A 77 -10.18 -3.07 0.51
CA VAL A 77 -9.75 -1.71 0.85
C VAL A 77 -10.49 -1.25 2.10
N PRO A 78 -9.80 -0.93 3.21
CA PRO A 78 -10.45 -0.43 4.41
C PRO A 78 -10.83 1.05 4.21
N GLY A 79 -12.08 1.37 4.54
CA GLY A 79 -12.58 2.73 4.68
C GLY A 79 -12.99 3.03 6.12
N ALA A 80 -13.55 4.21 6.36
CA ALA A 80 -14.11 4.59 7.64
C ALA A 80 -15.42 3.83 7.95
N ARG A 81 -16.24 3.55 6.93
CA ARG A 81 -17.55 2.89 7.08
C ARG A 81 -17.49 1.37 6.96
N GLY A 82 -16.57 0.87 6.16
CA GLY A 82 -16.49 -0.56 5.90
C GLY A 82 -15.29 -0.95 5.05
N VAL A 83 -15.35 -2.16 4.51
CA VAL A 83 -14.37 -2.71 3.59
C VAL A 83 -14.93 -2.73 2.18
N TYR A 84 -14.24 -2.09 1.26
CA TYR A 84 -14.61 -2.04 -0.14
C TYR A 84 -13.91 -3.16 -0.91
N GLU A 85 -14.67 -3.94 -1.67
CA GLU A 85 -14.15 -5.07 -2.44
C GLU A 85 -14.81 -5.15 -3.82
N PRO A 86 -14.04 -5.48 -4.89
CA PRO A 86 -14.63 -5.93 -6.15
C PRO A 86 -15.24 -7.32 -5.99
N TYR A 87 -16.40 -7.54 -6.59
CA TYR A 87 -17.16 -8.79 -6.50
C TYR A 87 -17.62 -9.30 -7.87
N SER A 88 -17.42 -10.60 -8.16
CA SER A 88 -17.67 -11.22 -9.47
C SER A 88 -18.78 -12.28 -9.50
N GLY A 89 -19.89 -12.05 -8.79
CA GLY A 89 -21.00 -13.04 -8.70
C GLY A 89 -22.22 -12.78 -9.59
N TYR A 90 -22.28 -11.68 -10.34
CA TYR A 90 -23.53 -11.26 -11.01
C TYR A 90 -23.50 -11.29 -12.55
N GLY A 91 -22.33 -11.41 -13.18
CA GLY A 91 -22.21 -11.39 -14.64
C GLY A 91 -20.79 -11.11 -15.10
N ASP A 92 -20.65 -10.35 -16.19
CA ASP A 92 -19.38 -10.12 -16.89
C ASP A 92 -18.53 -8.99 -16.30
N VAL A 93 -19.07 -8.31 -15.28
CA VAL A 93 -18.42 -7.18 -14.60
C VAL A 93 -18.11 -7.50 -13.14
N PHE A 94 -17.05 -6.89 -12.63
CA PHE A 94 -16.94 -6.70 -11.18
C PHE A 94 -17.94 -5.64 -10.74
N VAL A 95 -18.59 -5.85 -9.60
CA VAL A 95 -19.33 -4.81 -8.90
C VAL A 95 -18.65 -4.46 -7.59
N ALA A 96 -18.63 -3.18 -7.25
CA ALA A 96 -18.14 -2.76 -5.96
C ALA A 96 -19.14 -3.12 -4.85
N THR A 97 -18.58 -3.60 -3.76
CA THR A 97 -19.31 -3.94 -2.54
C THR A 97 -18.68 -3.25 -1.35
N CYS A 98 -19.46 -3.04 -0.30
CA CYS A 98 -18.96 -2.58 0.99
C CYS A 98 -19.43 -3.55 2.08
N THR A 99 -18.51 -4.03 2.91
CA THR A 99 -18.82 -4.77 4.15
C THR A 99 -18.75 -3.80 5.31
N ASP A 100 -19.89 -3.50 5.90
CA ASP A 100 -20.00 -2.52 7.00
C ASP A 100 -19.31 -3.02 8.28
N TRP A 101 -18.50 -2.16 8.91
CA TRP A 101 -17.70 -2.53 10.07
C TRP A 101 -18.53 -2.92 11.30
N GLU A 102 -19.72 -2.31 11.46
CA GLU A 102 -20.57 -2.44 12.65
C GLU A 102 -21.60 -3.55 12.56
N THR A 103 -21.95 -4.01 11.37
CA THR A 103 -22.93 -5.07 11.11
C THR A 103 -22.30 -6.31 10.49
N GLY A 104 -21.14 -6.18 9.84
CA GLY A 104 -20.47 -7.25 9.12
C GLY A 104 -21.21 -7.68 7.87
N VAL A 105 -22.22 -6.94 7.43
CA VAL A 105 -23.03 -7.27 6.26
C VAL A 105 -22.40 -6.65 5.02
N GLN A 106 -22.17 -7.49 4.00
CA GLN A 106 -21.72 -7.05 2.68
C GLN A 106 -22.92 -6.65 1.82
N THR A 107 -22.83 -5.47 1.20
CA THR A 107 -23.85 -4.95 0.26
C THR A 107 -23.22 -4.47 -1.04
N VAL A 108 -23.95 -4.56 -2.14
CA VAL A 108 -23.55 -3.94 -3.42
C VAL A 108 -23.77 -2.43 -3.36
N LEU A 109 -22.84 -1.63 -3.89
CA LEU A 109 -22.97 -0.17 -4.00
C LEU A 109 -23.90 0.24 -5.15
N CYS A 110 -25.16 -0.21 -5.09
CA CYS A 110 -26.17 0.04 -6.10
C CYS A 110 -27.54 0.18 -5.45
N ASP A 111 -28.18 1.32 -5.64
CA ASP A 111 -29.52 1.64 -5.16
C ASP A 111 -30.62 1.42 -6.22
N LYS A 112 -30.24 1.20 -7.48
CA LYS A 112 -31.15 1.02 -8.63
C LYS A 112 -32.09 -0.18 -8.41
N PRO A 113 -33.41 0.05 -8.22
CA PRO A 113 -34.34 -1.03 -7.98
C PRO A 113 -34.41 -2.02 -9.15
N GLY A 114 -34.35 -3.32 -8.84
CA GLY A 114 -34.40 -4.38 -9.85
C GLY A 114 -33.14 -4.49 -10.72
N CYS A 115 -32.02 -3.86 -10.33
CA CYS A 115 -30.75 -4.05 -11.01
C CYS A 115 -30.29 -5.51 -10.90
N THR A 116 -29.89 -6.10 -12.03
CA THR A 116 -29.36 -7.47 -12.09
C THR A 116 -27.87 -7.54 -11.79
N HIS A 117 -27.18 -6.40 -11.77
CA HIS A 117 -25.73 -6.27 -11.57
C HIS A 117 -24.88 -7.01 -12.61
N ALA A 118 -25.46 -7.41 -13.75
CA ALA A 118 -24.83 -8.32 -14.71
C ALA A 118 -23.90 -7.63 -15.72
N ASP A 119 -24.01 -6.32 -15.89
CA ASP A 119 -23.32 -5.56 -16.92
C ASP A 119 -22.99 -4.13 -16.48
N ALA A 120 -22.33 -3.38 -17.38
CA ALA A 120 -21.87 -2.01 -17.16
C ALA A 120 -23.00 -0.98 -16.94
N SER A 121 -24.28 -1.35 -17.12
CA SER A 121 -25.42 -0.48 -16.78
C SER A 121 -25.73 -0.43 -15.28
N CYS A 122 -25.07 -1.27 -14.48
CA CYS A 122 -25.09 -1.21 -13.02
C CYS A 122 -24.23 -0.04 -12.52
N PRO A 123 -24.75 0.88 -11.69
CA PRO A 123 -23.95 1.95 -11.07
C PRO A 123 -22.71 1.44 -10.30
N ALA A 124 -22.81 0.26 -9.68
CA ALA A 124 -21.70 -0.38 -8.96
C ALA A 124 -20.63 -1.00 -9.87
N ALA A 125 -20.80 -1.01 -11.20
CA ALA A 125 -19.88 -1.71 -12.09
C ALA A 125 -18.49 -1.08 -12.06
N LEU A 126 -17.47 -1.91 -11.83
CA LEU A 126 -16.05 -1.54 -11.85
C LEU A 126 -15.40 -1.76 -13.22
N GLY A 127 -16.13 -2.33 -14.18
CA GLY A 127 -15.61 -2.68 -15.49
C GLY A 127 -15.50 -4.20 -15.70
N PRO A 128 -14.93 -4.64 -16.83
CA PRO A 128 -14.90 -6.05 -17.20
C PRO A 128 -14.05 -6.86 -16.20
N ALA A 129 -14.50 -8.08 -15.90
CA ALA A 129 -13.87 -8.93 -14.89
C ALA A 129 -12.44 -9.43 -15.25
N GLN A 130 -11.98 -9.22 -16.49
CA GLN A 130 -10.70 -9.74 -16.98
C GLN A 130 -9.65 -8.63 -17.14
N GLY A 131 -8.48 -8.83 -16.54
CA GLY A 131 -7.28 -8.00 -16.72
C GLY A 131 -7.23 -6.70 -15.91
N ALA A 132 -8.35 -6.23 -15.36
CA ALA A 132 -8.38 -5.03 -14.55
C ALA A 132 -8.18 -5.31 -13.05
N ASP A 133 -7.24 -4.61 -12.43
CA ASP A 133 -7.12 -4.43 -10.99
C ASP A 133 -7.95 -3.21 -10.56
N SER A 134 -9.18 -3.45 -10.13
CA SER A 134 -10.11 -2.39 -9.74
C SER A 134 -10.20 -2.25 -8.23
N ARG A 135 -10.25 -1.01 -7.75
CA ARG A 135 -10.30 -0.66 -6.33
C ARG A 135 -11.26 0.51 -6.11
N VAL A 136 -11.87 0.54 -4.93
CA VAL A 136 -12.69 1.66 -4.46
C VAL A 136 -12.13 2.09 -3.12
N TYR A 137 -11.72 3.36 -3.04
CA TYR A 137 -11.15 3.96 -1.84
C TYR A 137 -12.16 4.91 -1.23
N GLU A 138 -12.44 4.77 0.06
CA GLU A 138 -13.15 5.79 0.83
C GLU A 138 -12.12 6.84 1.29
N ILE A 139 -12.31 8.07 0.85
CA ILE A 139 -11.46 9.21 1.20
C ILE A 139 -12.38 10.32 1.66
N ASP A 140 -12.33 10.60 2.96
CA ASP A 140 -13.22 11.52 3.65
C ASP A 140 -14.71 11.23 3.38
N ASP A 141 -15.38 12.09 2.61
CA ASP A 141 -16.81 12.04 2.32
C ASP A 141 -17.13 11.45 0.93
N ARG A 142 -16.16 10.83 0.25
CA ARG A 142 -16.27 10.38 -1.14
C ARG A 142 -15.69 9.00 -1.37
N LEU A 143 -16.10 8.39 -2.47
CA LEU A 143 -15.43 7.20 -3.02
C LEU A 143 -14.63 7.58 -4.26
N VAL A 144 -13.41 7.06 -4.33
CA VAL A 144 -12.54 7.13 -5.51
C VAL A 144 -12.44 5.74 -6.13
N TRP A 145 -12.95 5.61 -7.34
CA TRP A 145 -13.04 4.35 -8.09
C TRP A 145 -11.89 4.29 -9.07
N MET A 146 -10.90 3.45 -8.83
CA MET A 146 -9.75 3.30 -9.72
C MET A 146 -9.81 1.97 -10.46
N VAL A 147 -9.73 2.03 -11.78
CA VAL A 147 -9.68 0.84 -12.66
C VAL A 147 -8.34 0.82 -13.36
N LEU A 148 -7.50 -0.14 -12.99
CA LEU A 148 -6.08 -0.19 -13.33
C LEU A 148 -5.81 -1.50 -14.09
N GLY A 149 -4.85 -1.57 -15.01
CA GLY A 149 -4.42 -2.86 -15.59
C GLY A 149 -4.81 -3.20 -17.04
N ASN A 150 -5.43 -2.30 -17.81
CA ASN A 150 -5.69 -2.47 -19.25
C ASN A 150 -5.01 -1.40 -20.12
N GLY A 151 -3.78 -1.02 -19.79
CA GLY A 151 -3.10 0.16 -20.34
C GLY A 151 -3.18 1.32 -19.36
N ASP A 152 -3.48 2.52 -19.86
CA ASP A 152 -3.68 3.69 -19.01
C ASP A 152 -4.92 3.50 -18.12
N GLY A 153 -4.77 3.78 -16.82
CA GLY A 153 -5.84 3.65 -15.84
C GLY A 153 -6.84 4.82 -15.88
N THR A 154 -7.96 4.63 -15.20
CA THR A 154 -9.00 5.65 -15.03
C THR A 154 -9.40 5.78 -13.57
N ALA A 155 -9.88 6.96 -13.19
CA ALA A 155 -10.48 7.22 -11.90
C ALA A 155 -11.82 7.95 -12.06
N ASP A 156 -12.80 7.52 -11.27
CA ASP A 156 -14.06 8.24 -11.08
C ASP A 156 -14.22 8.62 -9.60
N ILE A 157 -15.10 9.58 -9.31
CA ILE A 157 -15.45 9.99 -7.95
C ILE A 157 -16.97 9.92 -7.75
N SER A 158 -17.42 9.53 -6.57
CA SER A 158 -18.85 9.40 -6.24
C SER A 158 -19.13 9.71 -4.76
N ASP A 159 -20.41 9.75 -4.41
CA ASP A 159 -20.86 9.71 -3.02
C ASP A 159 -20.57 8.34 -2.38
N LEU A 160 -20.67 8.26 -1.05
CA LEU A 160 -20.34 7.07 -0.24
C LEU A 160 -21.22 5.84 -0.51
N ASP A 161 -22.38 6.02 -1.13
CA ASP A 161 -23.28 4.94 -1.56
C ASP A 161 -23.03 4.49 -3.02
N GLY A 162 -22.10 5.14 -3.72
CA GLY A 162 -21.83 4.94 -5.15
C GLY A 162 -22.67 5.79 -6.09
N GLY A 163 -23.57 6.62 -5.57
CA GLY A 163 -24.38 7.58 -6.32
C GLY A 163 -23.57 8.74 -6.88
N ASP A 164 -24.12 9.43 -7.88
CA ASP A 164 -23.53 10.62 -8.51
C ASP A 164 -22.07 10.43 -8.99
N ARG A 165 -21.74 9.20 -9.42
CA ARG A 165 -20.43 8.86 -9.96
C ARG A 165 -20.11 9.66 -11.23
N THR A 166 -18.98 10.36 -11.22
CA THR A 166 -18.49 11.18 -12.33
C THR A 166 -17.02 10.89 -12.66
N PRO A 167 -16.60 11.01 -13.93
CA PRO A 167 -15.20 10.86 -14.30
C PRO A 167 -14.31 11.90 -13.60
N LEU A 168 -13.18 11.45 -13.07
CA LEU A 168 -12.18 12.30 -12.42
C LEU A 168 -10.91 12.40 -13.28
N ALA A 169 -10.35 11.25 -13.69
CA ALA A 169 -9.11 11.22 -14.44
C ALA A 169 -9.03 10.05 -15.44
N GLU A 170 -8.32 10.27 -16.52
CA GLU A 170 -7.91 9.26 -17.50
C GLU A 170 -6.39 9.34 -17.67
N GLY A 171 -5.77 8.32 -18.27
CA GLY A 171 -4.32 8.38 -18.53
C GLY A 171 -3.47 8.03 -17.30
N ILE A 172 -4.02 7.37 -16.28
CA ILE A 172 -3.28 7.09 -15.04
C ILE A 172 -2.15 6.11 -15.36
N PRO A 173 -0.88 6.51 -15.20
CA PRO A 173 0.25 5.64 -15.54
C PRO A 173 0.36 4.55 -14.48
N VAL A 174 -0.02 3.33 -14.84
CA VAL A 174 -0.04 2.19 -13.92
C VAL A 174 0.80 1.03 -14.45
N THR A 175 2.02 0.92 -13.93
CA THR A 175 2.80 -0.33 -14.01
C THR A 175 2.66 -1.14 -12.73
N ASN A 176 2.47 -0.47 -11.59
CA ASN A 176 2.16 -1.05 -10.29
C ASN A 176 1.52 0.02 -9.38
N THR A 177 0.34 -0.25 -8.82
CA THR A 177 -0.35 0.63 -7.86
C THR A 177 -0.59 -0.03 -6.52
N ASN A 178 0.18 -1.08 -6.21
CA ASN A 178 0.12 -1.68 -4.88
C ASN A 178 0.52 -0.62 -3.85
N TRP A 179 -0.29 -0.49 -2.80
CA TRP A 179 -0.13 0.45 -1.68
C TRP A 179 -0.27 1.94 -2.05
N PRO A 180 -1.48 2.41 -2.40
CA PRO A 180 -1.75 3.83 -2.45
C PRO A 180 -1.88 4.43 -1.05
N TYR A 181 -1.70 5.73 -0.99
CA TYR A 181 -1.77 6.58 0.19
C TYR A 181 -2.64 7.79 -0.11
N THR A 182 -3.13 8.48 0.92
CA THR A 182 -3.85 9.74 0.74
C THR A 182 -3.64 10.65 1.93
N ASP A 183 -3.86 11.94 1.70
CA ASP A 183 -3.92 13.00 2.70
C ASP A 183 -5.32 13.65 2.76
N GLY A 184 -6.32 13.04 2.11
CA GLY A 184 -7.69 13.54 1.96
C GLY A 184 -7.90 14.38 0.70
N ALA A 185 -6.86 15.06 0.21
CA ALA A 185 -6.94 15.92 -0.97
C ALA A 185 -6.47 15.22 -2.25
N ALA A 186 -5.60 14.21 -2.13
CA ALA A 186 -5.03 13.50 -3.27
C ALA A 186 -4.80 12.02 -2.96
N VAL A 187 -4.70 11.21 -4.02
CA VAL A 187 -4.20 9.83 -3.94
C VAL A 187 -2.76 9.82 -4.41
N TYR A 188 -1.89 9.14 -3.66
CA TYR A 188 -0.46 9.03 -3.91
C TYR A 188 -0.05 7.57 -4.04
N TRP A 189 0.89 7.25 -4.93
CA TRP A 189 1.44 5.89 -5.03
C TRP A 189 2.86 5.90 -5.59
N TRP A 190 3.57 4.80 -5.32
CA TRP A 190 4.87 4.55 -5.93
C TRP A 190 4.73 3.63 -7.14
N ASP A 191 5.06 4.13 -8.32
CA ASP A 191 5.04 3.39 -9.57
C ASP A 191 6.46 3.15 -10.08
N THR A 192 7.00 1.97 -9.78
CA THR A 192 8.35 1.49 -10.14
C THR A 192 9.51 2.35 -9.61
N ASN A 193 9.62 3.58 -10.09
CA ASN A 193 10.67 4.55 -9.80
C ASN A 193 10.13 5.99 -9.65
N ARG A 194 8.81 6.16 -9.61
CA ARG A 194 8.12 7.45 -9.56
C ARG A 194 7.18 7.51 -8.37
N PHE A 195 7.18 8.65 -7.67
CA PHE A 195 6.14 9.00 -6.72
C PHE A 195 5.10 9.87 -7.43
N ILE A 196 3.88 9.38 -7.52
CA ILE A 196 2.83 9.98 -8.35
C ILE A 196 1.69 10.44 -7.44
N ARG A 197 1.08 11.57 -7.82
CA ARG A 197 -0.08 12.20 -7.19
C ARG A 197 -1.23 12.30 -8.18
N LEU A 198 -2.43 11.96 -7.73
CA LEU A 198 -3.71 12.26 -8.37
C LEU A 198 -4.48 13.25 -7.48
N ASP A 199 -4.69 14.47 -7.96
CA ASP A 199 -5.50 15.48 -7.27
C ASP A 199 -7.00 15.12 -7.34
N LEU A 200 -7.69 15.11 -6.20
CA LEU A 200 -9.11 14.76 -6.16
C LEU A 200 -10.03 15.95 -6.50
N ASN A 201 -9.51 17.17 -6.59
CA ASN A 201 -10.32 18.35 -6.93
C ASN A 201 -10.50 18.50 -8.44
N ASP A 202 -9.45 18.21 -9.22
CA ASP A 202 -9.44 18.46 -10.67
C ASP A 202 -8.96 17.26 -11.52
N GLY A 203 -8.60 16.14 -10.89
CA GLY A 203 -8.10 14.95 -11.58
C GLY A 203 -6.67 15.09 -12.11
N GLY A 204 -5.95 16.15 -11.73
CA GLY A 204 -4.58 16.40 -12.16
C GLY A 204 -3.61 15.32 -11.69
N ILE A 205 -2.92 14.68 -12.65
CA ILE A 205 -1.88 13.67 -12.38
C ILE A 205 -0.50 14.31 -12.47
N GLN A 206 0.33 14.11 -11.44
CA GLN A 206 1.67 14.69 -11.36
C GLN A 206 2.68 13.67 -10.85
N THR A 207 3.85 13.60 -11.49
CA THR A 207 5.03 12.94 -10.92
C THR A 207 5.71 13.92 -9.97
N LEU A 208 5.66 13.64 -8.67
CA LEU A 208 6.29 14.46 -7.64
C LEU A 208 7.80 14.20 -7.55
N TYR A 209 8.19 12.94 -7.71
CA TYR A 209 9.58 12.52 -7.66
C TYR A 209 9.83 11.38 -8.64
N GLU A 210 11.01 11.36 -9.26
CA GLU A 210 11.47 10.28 -10.13
C GLU A 210 12.94 9.99 -9.88
N THR A 211 13.30 8.70 -9.84
CA THR A 211 14.69 8.25 -9.71
C THR A 211 15.06 7.28 -10.82
N THR A 212 16.35 7.16 -11.12
CA THR A 212 16.87 6.12 -12.04
C THR A 212 17.24 4.83 -11.29
N GLU A 213 17.22 4.88 -9.96
CA GLU A 213 17.45 3.72 -9.11
C GLU A 213 16.21 2.81 -9.13
N THR A 214 16.45 1.50 -9.10
CA THR A 214 15.39 0.48 -9.14
C THR A 214 15.23 -0.19 -7.77
N ASP A 215 14.19 -1.03 -7.65
CA ASP A 215 13.94 -1.90 -6.50
C ASP A 215 13.59 -1.13 -5.21
N TRP A 216 12.85 -0.03 -5.35
CA TRP A 216 12.28 0.73 -4.23
C TRP A 216 10.85 0.28 -3.95
N TRP A 217 10.57 0.02 -2.67
CA TRP A 217 9.29 -0.48 -2.18
C TRP A 217 8.78 0.40 -1.05
N PRO A 218 7.51 0.85 -1.09
CA PRO A 218 6.89 1.50 0.06
C PRO A 218 6.85 0.56 1.27
N VAL A 219 7.25 1.07 2.43
CA VAL A 219 7.18 0.35 3.72
C VAL A 219 6.33 1.09 4.75
N GLY A 220 5.78 2.25 4.40
CA GLY A 220 4.90 3.02 5.28
C GLY A 220 5.01 4.52 5.03
N VAL A 221 4.48 5.29 5.97
CA VAL A 221 4.39 6.75 5.90
C VAL A 221 4.73 7.38 7.25
N SER A 222 5.12 8.64 7.23
CA SER A 222 5.36 9.42 8.45
C SER A 222 5.05 10.88 8.18
N GLY A 223 3.99 11.42 8.78
CA GLY A 223 3.50 12.74 8.40
C GLY A 223 3.15 12.78 6.92
N ASP A 224 3.61 13.80 6.20
CA ASP A 224 3.41 14.00 4.76
C ASP A 224 4.38 13.22 3.86
N THR A 225 5.09 12.24 4.43
CA THR A 225 6.25 11.64 3.79
C THR A 225 6.07 10.15 3.58
N LEU A 226 6.34 9.69 2.35
CA LEU A 226 6.41 8.29 1.98
C LEU A 226 7.77 7.70 2.38
N VAL A 227 7.77 6.53 3.04
CA VAL A 227 8.99 5.82 3.40
C VAL A 227 9.20 4.65 2.44
N LEU A 228 10.33 4.70 1.74
CA LEU A 228 10.75 3.72 0.75
C LEU A 228 11.92 2.92 1.29
N ARG A 229 11.94 1.63 0.97
CA ARG A 229 13.08 0.74 1.19
C ARG A 229 13.63 0.27 -0.15
N GLN A 230 14.94 0.34 -0.32
CA GLN A 230 15.61 -0.28 -1.46
C GLN A 230 15.95 -1.74 -1.17
N GLY A 231 15.65 -2.61 -2.13
CA GLY A 231 15.89 -4.05 -2.06
C GLY A 231 14.58 -4.85 -1.97
N SER A 232 14.59 -6.04 -2.56
CA SER A 232 13.50 -7.01 -2.47
C SER A 232 13.03 -7.27 -1.03
N MET A 233 11.71 -7.28 -0.79
CA MET A 233 11.09 -7.38 0.54
C MET A 233 11.48 -8.63 1.35
N ASP A 234 11.89 -9.70 0.67
CA ASP A 234 12.33 -10.97 1.26
C ASP A 234 13.80 -10.95 1.74
N LYS A 235 14.57 -9.91 1.40
CA LYS A 235 16.02 -9.88 1.65
C LYS A 235 16.45 -9.07 2.86
N ALA A 236 17.58 -9.50 3.40
CA ALA A 236 18.80 -8.71 3.56
C ALA A 236 18.79 -7.18 3.75
N GLY A 237 18.47 -6.57 4.90
CA GLY A 237 18.88 -5.18 5.18
C GLY A 237 18.38 -4.14 4.18
N GLY A 238 19.28 -3.32 3.62
CA GLY A 238 18.97 -2.33 2.57
C GLY A 238 19.21 -0.88 3.00
N VAL A 239 18.59 0.06 2.27
CA VAL A 239 18.60 1.49 2.63
C VAL A 239 17.17 2.02 2.64
N LEU A 240 16.91 3.00 3.49
CA LEU A 240 15.66 3.75 3.51
C LEU A 240 15.84 5.08 2.80
N ARG A 241 14.81 5.53 2.10
CA ARG A 241 14.68 6.90 1.59
C ARG A 241 13.30 7.40 1.95
N THR A 242 13.21 8.67 2.27
CA THR A 242 11.93 9.34 2.47
C THR A 242 11.68 10.33 1.34
N VAL A 243 10.44 10.44 0.89
CA VAL A 243 10.02 11.40 -0.15
C VAL A 243 8.74 12.09 0.32
N ASP A 244 8.76 13.40 0.47
CA ASP A 244 7.57 14.17 0.89
C ASP A 244 6.60 14.43 -0.28
N THR A 245 5.39 14.88 0.04
CA THR A 245 4.36 15.23 -0.97
C THR A 245 4.73 16.44 -1.85
N ALA A 246 5.79 17.19 -1.49
CA ALA A 246 6.37 18.22 -2.35
C ALA A 246 7.44 17.68 -3.32
N GLY A 247 7.76 16.38 -3.24
CA GLY A 247 8.74 15.71 -4.10
C GLY A 247 10.18 15.81 -3.60
N ASN A 248 10.42 16.31 -2.39
CA ASN A 248 11.75 16.36 -1.81
C ASN A 248 12.14 14.98 -1.27
N ALA A 249 13.22 14.43 -1.80
CA ALA A 249 13.79 13.18 -1.34
C ALA A 249 14.95 13.42 -0.38
N ALA A 250 14.96 12.72 0.75
CA ALA A 250 16.09 12.71 1.66
C ALA A 250 17.23 11.80 1.15
N GLU A 251 18.43 12.03 1.68
CA GLU A 251 19.56 11.12 1.47
C GLU A 251 19.26 9.72 2.06
N PRO A 252 19.60 8.63 1.36
CA PRO A 252 19.33 7.30 1.86
C PRO A 252 20.08 6.99 3.16
N THR A 253 19.39 6.37 4.13
CA THR A 253 19.99 5.93 5.39
C THR A 253 20.09 4.40 5.43
N PRO A 254 21.21 3.84 5.93
CA PRO A 254 21.39 2.39 5.95
C PRO A 254 20.50 1.73 7.00
N LEU A 255 19.90 0.60 6.64
CA LEU A 255 19.32 -0.34 7.58
C LEU A 255 20.40 -1.31 8.09
N PRO A 256 20.21 -1.91 9.27
CA PRO A 256 21.02 -3.05 9.68
C PRO A 256 21.00 -4.16 8.62
N ASP A 257 22.14 -4.80 8.37
CA ASP A 257 22.31 -5.80 7.31
C ASP A 257 21.35 -7.00 7.44
N ASP A 258 20.84 -7.25 8.65
CA ASP A 258 19.98 -8.37 9.00
C ASP A 258 18.50 -7.98 9.17
N ALA A 259 18.13 -6.71 8.97
CA ALA A 259 16.76 -6.24 9.09
C ALA A 259 15.82 -6.92 8.06
N ARG A 260 14.64 -7.34 8.52
CA ARG A 260 13.53 -7.95 7.74
C ARG A 260 12.19 -7.41 8.19
N ALA A 261 11.14 -7.69 7.41
CA ALA A 261 9.77 -7.36 7.79
C ALA A 261 9.64 -5.89 8.24
N ILE A 262 10.01 -4.97 7.34
CA ILE A 262 10.17 -3.56 7.68
C ILE A 262 8.85 -2.84 7.48
N CYS A 263 8.48 -2.00 8.45
CA CYS A 263 7.39 -1.06 8.32
C CYS A 263 7.73 0.28 8.99
N ALA A 264 7.13 1.37 8.52
CA ALA A 264 7.32 2.70 9.09
C ALA A 264 5.98 3.38 9.39
N LYS A 265 5.90 4.01 10.57
CA LYS A 265 4.76 4.84 10.98
C LYS A 265 5.25 5.85 12.04
N ASP A 266 4.69 7.06 12.02
CA ASP A 266 4.85 8.07 13.08
C ASP A 266 6.31 8.38 13.45
N GLY A 267 7.14 8.68 12.45
CA GLY A 267 8.55 9.06 12.64
C GLY A 267 9.48 7.91 13.02
N ARG A 268 8.99 6.66 12.99
CA ARG A 268 9.75 5.48 13.39
C ARG A 268 9.74 4.42 12.30
N VAL A 269 10.82 3.64 12.28
CA VAL A 269 10.91 2.40 11.52
C VAL A 269 10.98 1.22 12.49
N TYR A 270 10.31 0.13 12.13
CA TYR A 270 10.25 -1.12 12.87
C TYR A 270 10.67 -2.26 11.96
N TRP A 271 11.36 -3.25 12.52
CA TRP A 271 11.80 -4.43 11.77
C TRP A 271 12.01 -5.62 12.70
N LEU A 272 12.09 -6.80 12.09
CA LEU A 272 12.58 -8.02 12.73
C LEU A 272 14.06 -8.22 12.40
N ALA A 273 14.85 -8.57 13.41
CA ALA A 273 16.26 -8.93 13.26
C ALA A 273 16.56 -10.25 14.00
N PRO A 274 17.47 -11.10 13.50
CA PRO A 274 17.95 -12.27 14.23
C PRO A 274 18.56 -11.88 15.58
N ALA A 275 18.19 -12.58 16.64
CA ALA A 275 18.68 -12.37 18.00
C ALA A 275 19.00 -13.72 18.66
N GLY A 276 20.28 -14.05 18.76
CA GLY A 276 20.72 -15.34 19.29
C GLY A 276 20.21 -16.52 18.45
N THR A 277 19.34 -17.35 19.02
CA THR A 277 18.70 -18.49 18.32
C THR A 277 17.33 -18.16 17.74
N GLY A 278 16.80 -16.96 18.01
CA GLY A 278 15.49 -16.53 17.54
C GLY A 278 15.53 -15.17 16.88
N TRP A 279 14.50 -14.35 17.11
CA TRP A 279 14.34 -13.03 16.53
C TRP A 279 14.05 -11.98 17.60
N ALA A 280 14.18 -10.71 17.24
CA ALA A 280 13.76 -9.58 18.05
C ALA A 280 13.04 -8.55 17.19
N VAL A 281 12.04 -7.90 17.77
CA VAL A 281 11.41 -6.69 17.21
C VAL A 281 12.25 -5.49 17.61
N GLN A 282 12.72 -4.75 16.62
CA GLN A 282 13.61 -3.61 16.78
C GLN A 282 12.94 -2.35 16.23
N THR A 283 13.33 -1.20 16.77
CA THR A 283 12.91 0.11 16.25
C THR A 283 13.99 1.16 16.39
N ARG A 284 13.92 2.22 15.58
CA ARG A 284 14.66 3.47 15.75
C ARG A 284 13.87 4.63 15.14
N ALA A 285 14.32 5.86 15.40
CA ALA A 285 13.78 7.02 14.71
C ALA A 285 14.14 6.98 13.21
N LEU A 286 13.26 7.54 12.37
CA LEU A 286 13.40 7.49 10.91
C LEU A 286 14.58 8.34 10.41
N ASP A 287 14.89 9.43 11.12
CA ASP A 287 16.04 10.30 10.87
C ASP A 287 17.38 9.70 11.39
N GLY A 288 17.32 8.54 12.05
CA GLY A 288 18.48 7.77 12.49
C GLY A 288 18.46 7.48 13.99
N GLY A 289 19.65 7.38 14.57
CA GLY A 289 19.83 7.02 15.98
C GLY A 289 20.01 5.53 16.24
N GLU A 290 20.22 5.22 17.50
CA GLU A 290 20.45 3.85 17.97
C GLU A 290 19.16 3.03 17.90
N ALA A 291 19.31 1.75 17.54
CA ALA A 291 18.21 0.80 17.59
C ALA A 291 17.92 0.38 19.03
N GLU A 292 16.65 0.18 19.34
CA GLU A 292 16.19 -0.40 20.59
C GLU A 292 15.35 -1.66 20.34
N THR A 293 15.53 -2.67 21.20
CA THR A 293 14.69 -3.86 21.21
C THR A 293 13.38 -3.58 21.93
N LEU A 294 12.25 -3.81 21.25
CA LEU A 294 10.92 -3.73 21.87
C LEU A 294 10.51 -5.06 22.50
N ALA A 295 10.79 -6.18 21.82
CA ALA A 295 10.42 -7.51 22.27
C ALA A 295 11.30 -8.60 21.63
N GLU A 296 11.39 -9.74 22.31
CA GLU A 296 12.14 -10.92 21.86
C GLU A 296 11.18 -12.03 21.42
N LEU A 297 11.59 -12.79 20.41
CA LEU A 297 10.90 -13.94 19.82
C LEU A 297 11.86 -15.15 19.84
N PRO A 298 12.21 -15.67 21.03
CA PRO A 298 13.17 -16.76 21.15
C PRO A 298 12.68 -18.07 20.54
N ASP A 299 11.36 -18.24 20.44
CA ASP A 299 10.70 -19.44 19.95
C ASP A 299 10.46 -19.44 18.44
N LEU A 300 10.72 -18.33 17.74
CA LEU A 300 10.71 -18.27 16.27
C LEU A 300 12.09 -18.67 15.76
N ALA A 301 12.19 -19.72 14.96
CA ALA A 301 13.47 -20.21 14.47
C ALA A 301 14.20 -19.17 13.63
N ALA A 302 15.52 -19.06 13.81
CA ALA A 302 16.37 -18.09 13.11
C ALA A 302 16.36 -18.21 11.57
N ASP A 303 15.94 -19.35 11.00
CA ASP A 303 15.80 -19.58 9.56
C ASP A 303 14.39 -19.31 9.02
N SER A 304 13.49 -18.81 9.87
CA SER A 304 12.14 -18.39 9.45
C SER A 304 12.19 -17.24 8.45
N SER A 305 11.14 -17.12 7.62
CA SER A 305 10.99 -16.06 6.63
C SER A 305 9.90 -15.09 7.05
N PRO A 306 10.22 -13.99 7.76
CA PRO A 306 9.23 -13.04 8.23
C PRO A 306 8.85 -11.96 7.20
N TRP A 307 7.63 -11.43 7.33
CA TRP A 307 7.13 -10.24 6.63
C TRP A 307 6.28 -9.38 7.58
N ALA A 308 6.13 -8.10 7.24
CA ALA A 308 5.27 -7.18 7.96
C ALA A 308 3.85 -7.23 7.41
N ASP A 309 2.87 -7.32 8.31
CA ASP A 309 1.45 -7.25 7.96
C ASP A 309 0.89 -5.82 8.11
N GLY A 310 1.56 -4.96 8.88
CA GLY A 310 1.24 -3.54 9.02
C GLY A 310 1.17 -3.05 10.47
N ILE A 311 0.79 -1.78 10.64
CA ILE A 311 0.56 -1.16 11.95
C ILE A 311 -0.87 -0.62 11.98
N TYR A 312 -1.67 -1.12 12.93
CA TYR A 312 -3.10 -0.84 13.05
C TYR A 312 -3.43 -0.44 14.49
N GLY A 313 -3.90 0.78 14.72
CA GLY A 313 -4.38 1.19 16.04
C GLY A 313 -3.32 1.10 17.14
N GLY A 314 -2.05 1.33 16.81
CA GLY A 314 -0.92 1.17 17.73
C GLY A 314 -0.44 -0.28 17.91
N VAL A 315 -0.96 -1.23 17.13
CA VAL A 315 -0.54 -2.63 17.13
C VAL A 315 0.29 -2.91 15.89
N LEU A 316 1.51 -3.37 16.11
CA LEU A 316 2.44 -3.77 15.07
C LEU A 316 2.31 -5.28 14.81
N CYS A 317 1.99 -5.66 13.58
CA CYS A 317 1.70 -7.03 13.18
C CYS A 317 2.75 -7.58 12.22
N PHE A 318 3.22 -8.79 12.50
CA PHE A 318 4.15 -9.53 11.65
C PHE A 318 3.72 -10.97 11.51
N SER A 319 4.12 -11.59 10.41
CA SER A 319 3.97 -13.02 10.23
C SER A 319 5.26 -13.62 9.69
N ALA A 320 5.44 -14.91 9.89
CA ALA A 320 6.60 -15.64 9.43
C ALA A 320 6.21 -17.04 8.96
N ASN A 321 6.91 -17.51 7.93
CA ASN A 321 6.88 -18.92 7.56
C ASN A 321 8.01 -19.63 8.31
N GLU A 322 7.65 -20.62 9.12
CA GLU A 322 8.57 -21.49 9.86
C GLU A 322 8.30 -22.93 9.46
N ALA A 323 9.25 -23.57 8.78
CA ALA A 323 9.13 -24.95 8.30
C ALA A 323 7.84 -25.24 7.50
N GLY A 324 7.35 -24.27 6.72
CA GLY A 324 6.11 -24.39 5.94
C GLY A 324 4.86 -23.92 6.68
N GLN A 325 4.94 -23.69 7.99
CA GLN A 325 3.83 -23.28 8.84
C GLN A 325 3.82 -21.75 9.03
N THR A 326 2.67 -21.10 8.84
CA THR A 326 2.53 -19.67 9.15
C THR A 326 2.39 -19.47 10.66
N ARG A 327 3.16 -18.54 11.21
CA ARG A 327 3.03 -18.00 12.56
C ARG A 327 2.83 -16.49 12.47
N SER A 328 1.92 -15.94 13.27
CA SER A 328 1.61 -14.51 13.29
C SER A 328 1.80 -13.96 14.68
N TYR A 329 2.20 -12.70 14.77
CA TYR A 329 2.56 -12.02 16.01
C TYR A 329 1.97 -10.61 16.01
N ALA A 330 1.56 -10.15 17.18
CA ALA A 330 1.06 -8.80 17.38
C ALA A 330 1.74 -8.18 18.61
N LEU A 331 2.34 -7.00 18.41
CA LEU A 331 2.99 -6.20 19.44
C LEU A 331 2.15 -4.95 19.71
N ASP A 332 1.65 -4.81 20.93
CA ASP A 332 1.11 -3.54 21.41
C ASP A 332 2.28 -2.55 21.63
N LEU A 333 2.35 -1.47 20.84
CA LEU A 333 3.44 -0.50 20.89
C LEU A 333 3.40 0.41 22.13
N ALA A 334 2.26 0.52 22.82
CA ALA A 334 2.15 1.32 24.03
C ALA A 334 2.70 0.56 25.25
N THR A 335 2.57 -0.77 25.27
CA THR A 335 2.97 -1.62 26.40
C THR A 335 4.19 -2.49 26.11
N ASN A 336 4.62 -2.59 24.86
CA ASN A 336 5.58 -3.58 24.35
C ASN A 336 5.20 -5.03 24.68
N THR A 337 3.89 -5.30 24.80
CA THR A 337 3.39 -6.67 25.01
C THR A 337 3.27 -7.37 23.67
N LEU A 338 4.09 -8.40 23.48
CA LEU A 338 4.10 -9.24 22.28
C LEU A 338 3.32 -10.54 22.53
N ASN A 339 2.38 -10.87 21.65
CA ASN A 339 1.69 -12.16 21.67
C ASN A 339 1.81 -12.87 20.32
N GLU A 340 2.08 -14.17 20.37
CA GLU A 340 1.85 -15.05 19.23
C GLU A 340 0.35 -15.28 19.06
N ARG A 341 -0.08 -15.29 17.80
CA ARG A 341 -1.46 -15.53 17.42
C ARG A 341 -1.73 -17.03 17.40
N PRO A 342 -2.77 -17.51 18.10
CA PRO A 342 -3.11 -18.92 18.07
C PRO A 342 -3.55 -19.35 16.67
N THR A 343 -3.23 -20.58 16.31
CA THR A 343 -3.83 -21.22 15.14
C THR A 343 -5.32 -21.40 15.38
N ALA A 344 -6.13 -21.02 14.39
CA ALA A 344 -7.57 -20.86 14.54
C ALA A 344 -8.38 -21.71 13.55
N TYR A 345 -7.83 -21.94 12.36
CA TYR A 345 -8.47 -22.74 11.31
C TYR A 345 -7.44 -23.52 10.51
N ALA A 346 -7.89 -24.34 9.56
CA ALA A 346 -7.00 -25.10 8.68
C ALA A 346 -7.31 -24.81 7.21
N ILE A 347 -6.27 -24.67 6.41
CA ILE A 347 -6.33 -24.69 4.94
C ILE A 347 -5.56 -25.93 4.50
N ASP A 348 -6.22 -26.83 3.79
CA ASP A 348 -5.59 -28.01 3.18
C ASP A 348 -4.81 -28.92 4.16
N GLY A 349 -5.19 -28.88 5.45
CA GLY A 349 -4.55 -29.65 6.53
C GLY A 349 -3.46 -28.89 7.28
N GLU A 350 -3.08 -27.70 6.81
CA GLU A 350 -2.16 -26.79 7.50
C GLU A 350 -2.95 -25.86 8.40
N LEU A 351 -2.59 -25.80 9.68
CA LEU A 351 -3.21 -24.87 10.62
C LEU A 351 -2.83 -23.43 10.23
N GLN A 352 -3.68 -22.46 10.52
CA GLN A 352 -3.43 -21.06 10.20
C GLN A 352 -3.94 -20.17 11.34
N PRO A 353 -3.19 -19.14 11.75
CA PRO A 353 -3.74 -18.06 12.56
C PRO A 353 -4.71 -17.22 11.73
N TYR A 354 -5.51 -16.38 12.39
CA TYR A 354 -6.26 -15.34 11.68
C TYR A 354 -5.32 -14.42 10.91
N SER A 355 -5.55 -14.33 9.59
CA SER A 355 -4.72 -13.54 8.69
C SER A 355 -5.38 -12.19 8.43
N ILE A 356 -4.62 -11.10 8.57
CA ILE A 356 -5.15 -9.76 8.31
C ILE A 356 -5.29 -9.58 6.79
N LEU A 357 -6.51 -9.32 6.34
CA LEU A 357 -6.81 -9.02 4.95
C LEU A 357 -6.81 -7.53 4.68
N CYS A 358 -7.16 -6.69 5.66
CA CYS A 358 -6.91 -5.25 5.68
C CYS A 358 -7.35 -4.69 7.04
N GLY A 359 -7.15 -3.40 7.27
CA GLY A 359 -7.65 -2.74 8.47
C GLY A 359 -7.37 -1.25 8.50
N ASN A 360 -7.98 -0.58 9.45
CA ASN A 360 -7.64 0.79 9.83
C ASN A 360 -7.27 0.80 11.32
N ASP A 361 -7.17 1.98 11.92
CA ASP A 361 -6.78 2.08 13.33
C ASP A 361 -7.84 1.55 14.32
N ASN A 362 -9.07 1.31 13.86
CA ASN A 362 -10.18 0.85 14.70
C ASN A 362 -10.57 -0.61 14.43
N TRP A 363 -10.42 -1.09 13.20
CA TRP A 363 -10.95 -2.37 12.75
C TRP A 363 -9.96 -3.15 11.88
N LEU A 364 -9.97 -4.46 12.06
CA LEU A 364 -9.28 -5.43 11.21
C LEU A 364 -10.33 -6.31 10.53
N PHE A 365 -10.14 -6.52 9.23
CA PHE A 365 -10.82 -7.52 8.43
C PHE A 365 -9.92 -8.75 8.33
N VAL A 366 -10.36 -9.86 8.89
CA VAL A 366 -9.50 -11.05 9.08
C VAL A 366 -10.08 -12.29 8.42
N LEU A 367 -9.23 -13.09 7.78
CA LEU A 367 -9.57 -14.43 7.32
C LEU A 367 -9.64 -15.35 8.53
N THR A 368 -10.82 -15.90 8.80
CA THR A 368 -11.09 -16.78 9.95
C THR A 368 -11.26 -18.24 9.56
N GLY A 369 -11.34 -18.54 8.27
CA GLY A 369 -11.58 -19.88 7.75
C GLY A 369 -11.68 -19.91 6.24
N VAL A 370 -11.63 -21.12 5.67
CA VAL A 370 -11.96 -21.37 4.26
C VAL A 370 -12.92 -22.55 4.21
N GLU A 371 -14.12 -22.31 3.71
CA GLU A 371 -15.12 -23.35 3.47
C GLU A 371 -14.96 -23.88 2.04
N ARG A 372 -14.77 -25.19 1.87
CA ARG A 372 -14.78 -25.79 0.52
C ARG A 372 -16.22 -26.05 0.09
N ARG A 373 -16.65 -25.33 -0.94
CA ARG A 373 -17.97 -25.49 -1.57
C ARG A 373 -17.83 -26.23 -2.90
N THR A 374 -18.78 -27.11 -3.17
CA THR A 374 -18.93 -27.72 -4.50
C THR A 374 -19.68 -26.73 -5.38
N VAL A 375 -19.02 -26.22 -6.42
CA VAL A 375 -19.62 -25.29 -7.38
C VAL A 375 -19.82 -26.01 -8.70
N THR A 376 -20.94 -25.73 -9.35
CA THR A 376 -21.21 -26.19 -10.72
C THR A 376 -21.30 -24.98 -11.64
N SER A 377 -20.52 -24.97 -12.72
CA SER A 377 -20.57 -23.94 -13.77
C SER A 377 -20.74 -24.59 -15.14
N ILE A 378 -21.04 -23.79 -16.16
CA ILE A 378 -21.03 -24.23 -17.56
C ILE A 378 -19.64 -23.90 -18.12
N GLY A 379 -18.95 -24.88 -18.68
CA GLY A 379 -17.66 -24.72 -19.34
C GLY A 379 -17.79 -24.04 -20.70
N ASP A 380 -16.66 -23.62 -21.27
CA ASP A 380 -16.60 -22.97 -22.59
C ASP A 380 -17.15 -23.85 -23.73
N ASP A 381 -17.20 -25.17 -23.52
CA ASP A 381 -17.78 -26.17 -24.42
C ASP A 381 -19.29 -26.41 -24.20
N GLY A 382 -19.91 -25.69 -23.27
CA GLY A 382 -21.31 -25.84 -22.88
C GLY A 382 -21.59 -27.01 -21.93
N ALA A 383 -20.58 -27.76 -21.49
CA ALA A 383 -20.75 -28.87 -20.55
C ALA A 383 -20.82 -28.37 -19.11
N LEU A 384 -21.52 -29.09 -18.24
CA LEU A 384 -21.48 -28.82 -16.80
C LEU A 384 -20.14 -29.25 -16.22
N LEU A 385 -19.46 -28.32 -15.56
CA LEU A 385 -18.23 -28.52 -14.82
C LEU A 385 -18.52 -28.43 -13.33
N THR A 386 -18.20 -29.48 -12.58
CA THR A 386 -18.27 -29.47 -11.12
C THR A 386 -16.86 -29.48 -10.55
N TYR A 387 -16.56 -28.51 -9.68
CA TYR A 387 -15.26 -28.40 -9.02
C TYR A 387 -15.42 -27.87 -7.59
N GLN A 388 -14.38 -28.08 -6.76
CA GLN A 388 -14.32 -27.52 -5.41
C GLN A 388 -13.75 -26.11 -5.48
N ARG A 389 -14.37 -25.18 -4.77
CA ARG A 389 -13.88 -23.81 -4.59
C ARG A 389 -13.81 -23.47 -3.11
N GLY A 390 -12.72 -22.84 -2.68
CA GLY A 390 -12.63 -22.25 -1.35
C GLY A 390 -13.43 -20.95 -1.28
N ALA A 391 -14.34 -20.86 -0.32
CA ALA A 391 -15.04 -19.65 0.08
C ALA A 391 -14.41 -19.14 1.39
N SER A 392 -13.83 -17.95 1.36
CA SER A 392 -13.24 -17.33 2.55
C SER A 392 -14.32 -17.02 3.58
N GLN A 393 -14.10 -17.47 4.82
CA GLN A 393 -14.87 -17.05 5.99
C GLN A 393 -14.14 -15.87 6.61
N ILE A 394 -14.85 -14.75 6.75
CA ILE A 394 -14.27 -13.49 7.17
C ILE A 394 -14.87 -13.05 8.49
N GLY A 395 -14.04 -12.46 9.34
CA GLY A 395 -14.47 -11.80 10.56
C GLY A 395 -13.96 -10.37 10.66
N ILE A 396 -14.58 -9.60 11.55
CA ILE A 396 -14.18 -8.26 11.96
C ILE A 396 -13.81 -8.28 13.44
N MET A 397 -12.69 -7.66 13.79
CA MET A 397 -12.26 -7.48 15.17
C MET A 397 -11.44 -6.19 15.32
N THR A 398 -11.17 -5.77 16.56
CA THR A 398 -10.30 -4.60 16.79
C THR A 398 -8.81 -5.00 16.75
N PRO A 399 -7.90 -4.06 16.46
CA PRO A 399 -6.47 -4.31 16.63
C PRO A 399 -6.10 -4.73 18.06
N ALA A 400 -6.77 -4.19 19.09
CA ALA A 400 -6.53 -4.56 20.48
C ALA A 400 -6.90 -6.02 20.77
N ASP A 401 -8.04 -6.50 20.28
CA ASP A 401 -8.42 -7.92 20.39
C ASP A 401 -7.41 -8.82 19.64
N TYR A 402 -6.87 -8.32 18.53
CA TYR A 402 -5.82 -9.01 17.77
C TYR A 402 -4.45 -8.95 18.46
N ALA A 403 -4.15 -7.93 19.27
CA ALA A 403 -2.99 -7.96 20.15
C ALA A 403 -3.18 -8.95 21.31
N ALA A 404 -4.41 -9.11 21.81
CA ALA A 404 -4.75 -9.91 22.97
C ALA A 404 -4.95 -11.42 22.70
N ALA A 405 -4.46 -11.96 21.57
CA ALA A 405 -4.65 -13.37 21.18
C ALA A 405 -6.12 -13.83 21.01
N SER A 406 -7.11 -12.92 20.96
CA SER A 406 -8.55 -13.27 20.90
C SER A 406 -8.94 -13.98 19.60
N LEU A 407 -9.80 -14.98 19.69
CA LEU A 407 -10.42 -15.66 18.54
C LEU A 407 -11.88 -15.23 18.32
N ASP A 408 -12.34 -14.20 19.02
CA ASP A 408 -13.73 -13.74 18.99
C ASP A 408 -13.97 -12.72 17.86
N ALA A 409 -13.52 -13.04 16.65
CA ALA A 409 -13.81 -12.22 15.49
C ALA A 409 -15.29 -12.37 15.11
N ARG A 410 -15.98 -11.24 14.93
CA ARG A 410 -17.40 -11.25 14.58
C ARG A 410 -17.56 -11.66 13.12
N PRO A 411 -18.33 -12.70 12.79
CA PRO A 411 -18.44 -13.19 11.43
C PRO A 411 -19.13 -12.18 10.50
N CYS A 412 -18.63 -12.06 9.28
CA CYS A 412 -19.25 -11.27 8.22
C CYS A 412 -20.28 -12.10 7.45
N THR A 413 -21.39 -11.45 7.08
CA THR A 413 -22.36 -12.00 6.11
C THR A 413 -21.96 -11.51 4.72
N ARG A 414 -21.34 -12.40 3.95
CA ARG A 414 -20.90 -12.12 2.57
C ARG A 414 -22.04 -12.33 1.58
N LEU A 415 -21.99 -11.63 0.45
CA LEU A 415 -22.88 -11.94 -0.67
C LEU A 415 -22.57 -13.36 -1.15
N ASP A 416 -23.60 -14.21 -1.24
CA ASP A 416 -23.45 -15.55 -1.77
C ASP A 416 -23.23 -15.46 -3.28
N ALA A 417 -21.98 -15.63 -3.69
CA ALA A 417 -21.60 -15.51 -5.09
C ALA A 417 -22.18 -16.58 -6.00
N TRP A 418 -22.75 -17.66 -5.45
CA TRP A 418 -23.05 -18.85 -6.26
C TRP A 418 -24.32 -19.62 -5.88
N GLY A 419 -25.12 -19.13 -4.92
CA GLY A 419 -26.35 -19.79 -4.48
C GLY A 419 -26.17 -21.10 -3.72
#